data_AF-A0A445C4Z1-F1
#
_entry.id   AF-A0A445C4Z1-F1
#
_cell.length_a   1.000
_cell.length_b   1.000
_cell.length_c   1.000
_cell.angle_alpha   90.00
_cell.angle_beta   90.00
_cell.angle_gamma   90.00
#
_symmetry.space_group_name_H-M   'P 1'
#
loop_
_entity.id
_entity.type
_entity.pdbx_description
1 polymer ?
#
loop_
_entity_poly.entity_id
_entity_poly.type
_entity_poly.pdbx_seq_one_letter_code
_entity_poly.pdbx_strand_id
1 'polypeptide(L)'
;MSRYRGPRFKKIRRLGTLPGLTSKKPTVGSEFRNQSRSGKKSQYRICLEEKQKLRFHYAKGSTSQVLLQLLEMRLDNILFRLGMASTIPQARQLVNHKHILLKKNFYQIYE
;
A
#
# COMPACT_ATOMS: atom_id res chain seq x y z
N MET A 1 -0.33 4.97 -13.51
CA MET A 1 -1.78 4.69 -13.29
C MET A 1 -2.43 5.92 -12.66
N SER A 2 -3.47 6.47 -13.29
CA SER A 2 -4.19 7.63 -12.78
C SER A 2 -5.01 7.30 -11.52
N ARG A 3 -5.11 8.25 -10.59
CA ARG A 3 -5.88 8.09 -9.35
C ARG A 3 -7.38 8.07 -9.63
N TYR A 4 -8.12 7.22 -8.92
CA TYR A 4 -9.58 7.24 -8.97
C TYR A 4 -10.14 8.47 -8.24
N ARG A 5 -10.79 9.39 -8.96
CA ARG A 5 -11.43 10.61 -8.41
C ARG A 5 -12.95 10.51 -8.24
N GLY A 6 -13.54 9.34 -8.49
CA GLY A 6 -14.98 9.14 -8.42
C GLY A 6 -15.54 8.91 -7.00
N PRO A 7 -16.86 8.71 -6.86
CA PRO A 7 -17.53 8.57 -5.57
C PRO A 7 -17.12 7.29 -4.83
N ARG A 8 -16.37 7.43 -3.73
CA ARG A 8 -15.78 6.33 -2.95
C ARG A 8 -16.82 5.46 -2.23
N PHE A 9 -17.84 6.06 -1.62
CA PHE A 9 -18.89 5.33 -0.90
C PHE A 9 -19.74 4.45 -1.82
N LYS A 10 -19.92 4.82 -3.09
CA LYS A 10 -20.61 3.97 -4.09
C LYS A 10 -19.88 2.64 -4.32
N LYS A 11 -18.55 2.66 -4.31
CA LYS A 11 -17.72 1.45 -4.44
C LYS A 11 -17.72 0.61 -3.17
N ILE A 12 -17.68 1.23 -2.00
CA ILE A 12 -17.73 0.54 -0.69
C ILE A 12 -19.05 -0.18 -0.48
N ARG A 13 -20.19 0.46 -0.79
CA ARG A 13 -21.51 -0.19 -0.69
C ARG A 13 -21.63 -1.43 -1.58
N ARG A 14 -20.89 -1.50 -2.68
CA ARG A 14 -20.89 -2.64 -3.62
C ARG A 14 -19.87 -3.72 -3.27
N LEU A 15 -18.64 -3.33 -2.90
CA LEU A 15 -17.49 -4.25 -2.73
C LEU A 15 -17.23 -4.62 -1.25
N GLY A 16 -17.79 -3.88 -0.30
CA GLY A 16 -17.55 -4.04 1.13
C GLY A 16 -16.50 -3.08 1.68
N THR A 17 -15.93 -3.42 2.83
CA THR A 17 -14.95 -2.61 3.56
C THR A 17 -13.65 -2.49 2.78
N LEU A 18 -13.27 -1.25 2.44
CA LEU A 18 -12.05 -0.93 1.71
C LEU A 18 -11.27 0.14 2.50
N PRO A 19 -10.44 -0.23 3.49
CA PRO A 19 -9.70 0.75 4.30
C PRO A 19 -8.67 1.54 3.47
N GLY A 20 -8.11 0.89 2.45
CA GLY A 20 -7.34 1.55 1.39
C GLY A 20 -8.15 2.58 0.61
N LEU A 21 -9.48 2.46 0.48
CA LEU A 21 -10.26 3.49 -0.20
C LEU A 21 -10.74 4.59 0.76
N THR A 22 -11.17 4.33 1.99
CA THR A 22 -11.59 5.41 2.91
C THR A 22 -11.48 4.95 4.36
N SER A 23 -11.28 5.87 5.30
CA SER A 23 -11.38 5.57 6.74
C SER A 23 -12.81 5.70 7.27
N LYS A 24 -13.70 6.40 6.54
CA LYS A 24 -15.08 6.67 6.95
C LYS A 24 -15.98 5.46 6.69
N LYS A 25 -16.72 5.02 7.71
CA LYS A 25 -17.75 3.99 7.54
C LYS A 25 -18.99 4.61 6.86
N PRO A 26 -19.63 3.91 5.91
CA PRO A 26 -20.91 4.37 5.35
C PRO A 26 -21.97 4.40 6.44
N THR A 27 -22.80 5.45 6.47
CA THR A 27 -23.98 5.53 7.35
C THR A 27 -25.05 4.53 6.88
N VAL A 28 -25.62 3.79 7.82
CA VAL A 28 -26.55 2.65 7.60
C VAL A 28 -27.98 3.11 7.18
N GLY A 29 -28.19 4.41 6.96
CA GLY A 29 -29.53 5.02 6.98
C GLY A 29 -30.44 4.86 5.76
N SER A 30 -30.21 3.92 4.84
CA SER A 30 -31.12 3.76 3.67
C SER A 30 -31.32 2.32 3.20
N GLU A 31 -31.16 1.35 4.09
CA GLU A 31 -31.15 -0.09 3.74
C GLU A 31 -32.54 -0.74 3.59
N PHE A 32 -33.63 -0.01 3.88
CA PHE A 32 -34.97 -0.61 3.95
C PHE A 32 -35.77 -0.63 2.64
N ARG A 33 -35.33 0.02 1.55
CA ARG A 33 -36.16 0.14 0.32
C ARG A 33 -35.63 -0.54 -0.95
N ASN A 34 -34.40 -1.06 -0.95
CA ASN A 34 -33.75 -1.63 -2.16
C ASN A 34 -33.13 -3.03 -1.93
N GLN A 35 -33.75 -3.87 -1.10
CA GLN A 35 -33.36 -5.28 -0.96
C GLN A 35 -33.93 -6.15 -2.07
N SER A 36 -33.95 -5.66 -3.31
CA SER A 36 -34.27 -6.47 -4.48
C SER A 36 -33.12 -7.46 -4.72
N ARG A 37 -33.26 -8.61 -4.03
CA ARG A 37 -32.61 -9.92 -4.16
C ARG A 37 -31.42 -9.94 -5.14
N SER A 38 -30.21 -9.76 -4.60
CA SER A 38 -29.02 -10.25 -5.30
C SER A 38 -29.05 -11.78 -5.25
N GLY A 39 -29.36 -12.42 -6.39
CA GLY A 39 -29.24 -13.87 -6.53
C GLY A 39 -27.81 -14.37 -6.32
N LYS A 40 -27.62 -15.70 -6.41
CA LYS A 40 -26.30 -16.34 -6.31
C LYS A 40 -25.33 -15.72 -7.33
N LYS A 41 -24.13 -15.36 -6.88
CA LYS A 41 -23.09 -14.79 -7.74
C LYS A 41 -22.44 -15.88 -8.59
N SER A 42 -22.12 -15.58 -9.84
CA SER A 42 -21.31 -16.46 -10.69
C SER A 42 -19.86 -16.51 -10.22
N GLN A 43 -19.14 -17.58 -10.53
CA GLN A 43 -17.71 -17.75 -10.20
C GLN A 43 -16.85 -16.60 -10.76
N TYR A 44 -17.12 -16.18 -12.00
CA TYR A 44 -16.47 -15.03 -12.60
C TYR A 44 -16.71 -13.74 -11.81
N ARG A 45 -17.95 -13.50 -11.35
CA ARG A 45 -18.29 -12.31 -10.57
C ARG A 45 -17.54 -12.26 -9.25
N ILE A 46 -17.36 -13.40 -8.59
CA ILE A 46 -16.59 -13.50 -7.34
C ILE A 46 -15.13 -13.09 -7.59
N CYS A 47 -14.47 -13.70 -8.59
CA CYS A 47 -13.09 -13.36 -8.95
C CYS A 47 -12.93 -11.86 -9.33
N LEU A 48 -13.90 -11.32 -10.08
CA LEU A 48 -13.91 -9.91 -10.45
C LEU A 48 -14.06 -8.99 -9.25
N GLU A 49 -14.93 -9.30 -8.29
CA GLU A 49 -15.10 -8.54 -7.06
C GLU A 49 -13.81 -8.55 -6.21
N GLU A 50 -13.15 -9.69 -6.08
CA GLU A 50 -11.85 -9.81 -5.38
C GLU A 50 -10.76 -8.98 -6.06
N LYS A 51 -10.63 -9.07 -7.40
CA LYS A 51 -9.71 -8.22 -8.17
C LYS A 51 -9.98 -6.73 -7.96
N GLN A 52 -11.25 -6.33 -7.90
CA GLN A 52 -11.63 -4.94 -7.68
C GLN A 52 -11.30 -4.47 -6.26
N LYS A 53 -11.49 -5.32 -5.24
CA LYS A 53 -11.10 -5.00 -3.85
C LYS A 53 -9.62 -4.67 -3.77
N LEU A 54 -8.75 -5.53 -4.33
CA LEU A 54 -7.30 -5.30 -4.35
C LEU A 54 -6.95 -3.99 -5.05
N ARG A 55 -7.53 -3.74 -6.24
CA ARG A 55 -7.27 -2.51 -7.01
C ARG A 55 -7.59 -1.24 -6.20
N PHE A 56 -8.71 -1.19 -5.49
CA PHE A 56 -9.08 -0.01 -4.70
C PHE A 56 -8.39 0.05 -3.34
N HIS A 57 -7.93 -1.07 -2.81
CA HIS A 57 -7.19 -1.14 -1.55
C HIS A 57 -5.79 -0.54 -1.69
N TYR A 58 -5.03 -0.95 -2.71
CA TYR A 58 -3.64 -0.55 -2.88
C TYR A 58 -3.45 0.77 -3.65
N ALA A 59 -4.51 1.30 -4.27
CA ALA A 59 -4.44 2.58 -5.00
C ALA A 59 -4.33 3.83 -4.10
N LYS A 60 -4.26 3.69 -2.77
CA LYS A 60 -4.20 4.84 -1.83
C LYS A 60 -2.80 5.40 -1.62
N GLY A 61 -1.75 4.67 -1.99
CA GLY A 61 -0.38 5.19 -1.87
C GLY A 61 -0.24 6.41 -2.78
N SER A 62 0.05 7.58 -2.22
CA SER A 62 0.48 8.69 -3.06
C SER A 62 1.84 8.28 -3.64
N THR A 63 1.91 8.11 -4.96
CA THR A 63 3.13 7.67 -5.64
C THR A 63 4.34 8.53 -5.25
N SER A 64 4.10 9.82 -4.98
CA SER A 64 5.11 10.75 -4.48
C SER A 64 5.61 10.40 -3.07
N GLN A 65 4.73 10.09 -2.10
CA GLN A 65 5.18 9.71 -0.75
C GLN A 65 5.91 8.37 -0.76
N VAL A 66 5.44 7.40 -1.57
CA VAL A 66 6.13 6.11 -1.72
C VAL A 66 7.51 6.30 -2.34
N LEU A 67 7.62 7.13 -3.37
CA LEU A 67 8.91 7.45 -3.99
C LEU A 67 9.88 8.13 -3.00
N LEU A 68 9.39 9.12 -2.24
CA LEU A 68 10.20 9.78 -1.22
C LEU A 68 10.63 8.80 -0.12
N GLN A 69 9.72 7.96 0.35
CA GLN A 69 10.02 6.94 1.35
C GLN A 69 11.11 5.97 0.84
N LEU A 70 11.02 5.52 -0.41
CA LEU A 70 12.05 4.66 -1.00
C LEU A 70 13.41 5.34 -1.11
N LEU A 71 13.45 6.64 -1.43
CA LEU A 71 14.69 7.43 -1.48
C LEU A 71 15.27 7.67 -0.08
N GLU A 72 14.44 7.84 0.94
CA GLU A 72 14.88 8.02 2.33
C GLU A 72 15.35 6.72 2.97
N MET A 73 14.79 5.57 2.58
CA MET A 73 15.19 4.24 3.07
C MET A 73 16.50 3.72 2.47
N ARG A 74 17.15 4.45 1.55
CA ARG A 74 18.43 4.03 0.99
C ARG A 74 19.52 4.03 2.06
N LEU A 75 20.36 3.01 2.06
CA LEU A 75 21.41 2.82 3.06
C LEU A 75 22.38 4.02 3.14
N ASP A 76 22.80 4.58 2.00
CA ASP A 76 23.67 5.76 1.95
C ASP A 76 23.03 6.99 2.61
N ASN A 77 21.72 7.19 2.40
CA ASN A 77 20.95 8.26 3.04
C ASN A 77 20.77 8.04 4.54
N ILE A 78 20.55 6.81 4.99
CA ILE A 78 20.43 6.47 6.41
C ILE A 78 21.73 6.81 7.13
N LEU A 79 22.89 6.44 6.57
CA LEU A 79 24.20 6.69 7.17
C LEU A 79 24.54 8.18 7.27
N PHE A 80 24.18 8.94 6.23
CA PHE A 80 24.31 10.39 6.24
C PHE A 80 23.42 11.02 7.32
N ARG A 81 22.15 10.60 7.44
CA ARG A 81 21.23 11.10 8.47
C ARG A 81 21.64 10.69 9.89
N LEU A 82 22.32 9.56 10.07
CA LEU A 82 22.87 9.10 11.35
C LEU A 82 24.20 9.78 11.71
N GLY A 83 24.75 10.64 10.84
CA GLY A 83 26.02 11.34 11.08
C GLY A 83 27.27 10.46 10.97
N MET A 84 27.14 9.24 10.43
CA MET A 84 28.27 8.31 10.26
C MET A 84 29.16 8.66 9.06
N ALA A 85 28.70 9.55 8.18
CA ALA A 85 29.46 10.12 7.07
C ALA A 85 29.11 11.60 6.95
N SER A 86 30.11 12.44 6.64
CA SER A 86 29.91 13.90 6.52
C SER A 86 29.23 14.30 5.22
N THR A 87 29.26 13.43 4.20
CA THR A 87 28.64 13.67 2.89
C THR A 87 28.01 12.40 2.30
N ILE A 88 27.01 12.57 1.42
CA ILE A 88 26.34 11.46 0.72
C ILE A 88 27.32 10.62 -0.14
N PRO A 89 28.26 11.22 -0.90
CA PRO A 89 29.24 10.45 -1.66
C PRO A 89 30.14 9.60 -0.77
N GLN A 90 30.56 10.13 0.39
CA GLN A 90 31.36 9.39 1.36
C GLN A 90 30.57 8.22 1.95
N ALA A 91 29.31 8.41 2.33
CA ALA A 91 28.43 7.33 2.78
C ALA A 91 28.33 6.20 1.73
N ARG A 92 28.19 6.58 0.46
CA ARG A 92 28.15 5.63 -0.66
C ARG A 92 29.47 4.89 -0.84
N GLN A 93 30.61 5.57 -0.69
CA GLN A 93 31.93 4.96 -0.72
C GLN A 93 32.08 3.89 0.38
N LEU A 94 31.65 4.22 1.62
CA LEU A 94 31.68 3.29 2.74
C LEU A 94 30.82 2.04 2.49
N VAL A 95 29.63 2.21 1.93
CA VAL A 95 28.74 1.10 1.54
C VAL A 95 29.37 0.24 0.44
N ASN A 96 29.90 0.85 -0.62
CA ASN A 96 30.49 0.15 -1.77
C ASN A 96 31.72 -0.68 -1.36
N HIS A 97 32.57 -0.14 -0.49
CA HIS A 97 33.75 -0.83 0.01
C HIS A 97 33.46 -1.81 1.16
N LYS A 98 32.18 -2.09 1.47
CA LYS A 98 31.76 -3.05 2.50
C LYS A 98 32.24 -2.71 3.91
N HIS A 99 32.45 -1.43 4.22
CA HIS A 99 32.78 -0.99 5.58
C HIS A 99 31.60 -1.08 6.56
N ILE A 100 30.42 -1.51 6.09
CA ILE A 100 29.17 -1.51 6.84
C ILE A 100 28.57 -2.90 6.81
N LEU A 101 28.46 -3.49 7.99
CA LEU A 101 27.82 -4.78 8.18
C LEU A 101 26.34 -4.56 8.48
N LEU A 102 25.50 -4.73 7.47
CA LEU A 102 24.07 -4.92 7.71
C LEU A 102 23.86 -6.32 8.31
N LYS A 103 22.92 -6.45 9.25
CA LYS A 103 22.54 -7.76 9.80
C LYS A 103 22.20 -8.71 8.65
N LYS A 104 23.12 -9.64 8.38
CA LYS A 104 22.88 -10.74 7.43
C LYS A 104 21.82 -11.63 8.06
N ASN A 105 20.68 -11.72 7.38
CA ASN A 105 19.70 -12.81 7.45
C ASN A 105 18.93 -12.97 8.77
N PHE A 106 17.75 -12.34 8.86
CA PHE A 106 16.61 -12.92 9.58
C PHE A 106 15.64 -13.50 8.57
N TYR A 107 16.02 -14.60 7.93
CA TYR A 107 15.08 -15.55 7.31
C TYR A 107 15.69 -16.94 7.40
N GLN A 108 15.79 -17.44 8.63
CA GLN A 108 15.63 -18.87 8.86
C GLN A 108 14.13 -19.08 8.95
N ILE A 109 13.50 -19.23 7.79
CA ILE A 109 12.13 -19.72 7.71
C ILE A 109 12.25 -21.21 7.32
N TYR A 110 11.66 -22.06 8.17
CA TYR A 110 11.48 -23.52 8.09
C TYR A 110 12.65 -24.41 8.57
N GLU A 111 12.68 -24.68 9.87
CA GLU A 111 12.34 -26.04 10.38
C GLU A 111 11.09 -25.92 11.26
#